data_AF-A0A3M0JEA1-F1
#
_entry.id   AF-A0A3M0JEA1-F1
#
_cell.length_a   1.000
_cell.length_b   1.000
_cell.length_c   1.000
_cell.angle_alpha   90.00
_cell.angle_beta   90.00
_cell.angle_gamma   90.00
#
_symmetry.space_group_name_H-M   'P 1'
#
loop_
_entity.id
_entity.type
_entity.pdbx_description
1 polymer ?
#
loop_
_entity_poly.entity_id
_entity_poly.type
_entity_poly.pdbx_seq_one_letter_code
_entity_poly.pdbx_strand_id
1 'polypeptide(L)'
;MIPIHKMICELETQRVVSKTHSPFNSPIWPVCKSEGEWRLTVDYRALNKVTPPLSAAVPDMLELQYELESKAAKWTEDRSRGDGGFGSTGPPQVRWTAVLTKDRPETLCTVSMVGATPSEIHLRGLLDTGADVSILSLAAWPPQWPLTLAQTSISGLGGTKQCYVSQNPVAITNPEGQTAIIWPHVTEIPQNLWGRDVLAAWGVRLGTDF
;
A
#
# COMPACT_ATOMS: atom_id res chain seq x y z
N MET A 1 -1.46 4.51 37.06
CA MET A 1 -0.16 5.07 37.47
C MET A 1 0.79 4.95 36.29
N ILE A 2 1.36 6.06 35.80
CA ILE A 2 2.22 6.03 34.60
C ILE A 2 3.55 5.34 34.96
N PRO A 3 3.98 4.28 34.26
CA PRO A 3 5.18 3.51 34.61
C PRO A 3 6.50 4.19 34.18
N ILE A 4 6.59 5.53 34.21
CA ILE A 4 7.78 6.31 33.79
C ILE A 4 9.04 5.83 34.53
N HIS A 5 8.93 5.61 35.84
CA HIS A 5 10.04 5.13 36.67
C HIS A 5 10.58 3.77 36.21
N LYS A 6 9.71 2.86 35.77
CA LYS A 6 10.09 1.54 35.26
C LYS A 6 10.86 1.67 33.94
N MET A 7 10.36 2.52 33.03
CA MET A 7 11.01 2.79 31.75
C MET A 7 12.39 3.44 31.92
N ILE A 8 12.52 4.40 32.85
CA ILE A 8 13.81 5.03 33.15
C ILE A 8 14.80 3.98 33.69
N CYS A 9 14.37 3.12 34.61
CA CYS A 9 15.19 2.05 35.16
C CYS A 9 15.68 1.06 34.08
N GLU A 10 14.81 0.69 33.14
CA GLU A 10 15.16 -0.14 31.98
C GLU A 10 16.22 0.52 31.09
N LEU A 11 16.06 1.81 30.78
CA LEU A 11 17.02 2.57 29.97
C LEU A 11 18.37 2.76 30.68
N GLU A 12 18.37 2.96 32.00
CA GLU A 12 19.60 2.98 32.82
C GLU A 12 20.30 1.61 32.80
N THR A 13 19.55 0.52 32.91
CA THR A 13 20.07 -0.86 32.86
C THR A 13 20.71 -1.18 31.50
N GLN A 14 20.07 -0.73 30.42
CA GLN A 14 20.58 -0.86 29.05
C GLN A 14 21.73 0.12 28.74
N ARG A 15 22.08 1.01 29.68
CA ARG A 15 23.08 2.08 29.53
C ARG A 15 22.78 3.07 28.39
N VAL A 16 21.51 3.20 28.00
CA VAL A 16 21.05 4.21 27.03
C VAL A 16 21.03 5.60 27.69
N VAL A 17 20.70 5.66 28.98
CA VAL A 17 20.74 6.88 29.78
C VAL A 17 21.52 6.65 31.07
N SER A 18 22.00 7.73 31.67
CA SER A 18 22.63 7.72 32.99
C SER A 18 22.20 8.97 33.76
N LYS A 19 22.29 8.92 35.09
CA LYS A 19 22.04 10.11 35.91
C LYS A 19 23.13 11.14 35.65
N THR A 20 22.73 12.38 35.36
CA THR A 20 23.65 13.48 35.09
C THR A 20 23.24 14.73 35.88
N HIS A 21 24.22 15.58 36.19
CA HIS A 21 24.00 16.93 36.69
C HIS A 21 24.22 17.94 35.56
N SER A 22 23.37 17.87 34.53
CA SER A 22 23.41 18.80 33.41
C SER A 22 22.85 20.18 33.79
N PRO A 23 23.48 21.29 33.37
CA PRO A 23 22.92 22.63 33.55
C PRO A 23 21.66 22.89 32.71
N PHE A 24 21.36 22.00 31.76
CA PHE A 24 20.18 22.05 30.91
C PHE A 24 19.37 20.76 31.02
N ASN A 25 18.05 20.87 30.91
CA ASN A 25 17.16 19.72 30.83
C ASN A 25 16.21 19.86 29.64
N SER A 26 15.66 18.72 29.20
CA SER A 26 14.56 18.67 28.24
C SER A 26 13.43 17.89 28.89
N PRO A 27 12.17 18.37 28.82
CA PRO A 27 11.07 17.68 29.47
C PRO A 27 10.79 16.34 28.79
N ILE A 28 10.33 15.39 29.58
CA ILE A 28 9.92 14.06 29.11
C ILE A 28 8.42 14.08 28.83
N TRP A 29 8.04 13.51 27.70
CA TRP A 29 6.67 13.36 27.25
C TRP A 29 6.35 11.86 27.05
N PRO A 30 5.62 11.21 27.98
CA PRO A 30 5.16 9.84 27.81
C PRO A 30 4.03 9.78 26.78
N VAL A 31 4.18 8.94 25.77
CA VAL A 31 3.16 8.73 24.72
C VAL A 31 2.55 7.34 24.90
N CYS A 32 1.23 7.25 25.04
CA CYS A 32 0.51 5.98 25.01
C CYS A 32 0.27 5.58 23.56
N LYS A 33 0.71 4.39 23.16
CA LYS A 33 0.40 3.82 21.85
C LYS A 33 -1.01 3.21 21.84
N SER A 34 -1.56 2.97 20.65
CA SER A 34 -2.86 2.31 20.47
C SER A 34 -2.90 0.89 21.05
N GLU A 35 -1.77 0.20 21.06
CA GLU A 35 -1.57 -1.13 21.67
C GLU A 35 -1.47 -1.14 23.21
N GLY A 36 -1.60 0.04 23.85
CA GLY A 36 -1.52 0.20 25.30
C GLY A 36 -0.09 0.24 25.87
N GLU A 37 0.92 0.09 25.03
CA GLU A 37 2.33 0.26 25.39
C GLU A 37 2.69 1.76 25.51
N TRP A 38 3.58 2.10 26.43
CA TRP A 38 4.07 3.46 26.61
C TRP A 38 5.42 3.65 25.91
N ARG A 39 5.59 4.78 25.21
CA ARG A 39 6.87 5.21 24.65
C ARG A 39 7.34 6.47 25.36
N LEU A 40 8.57 6.47 25.84
CA LEU A 40 9.21 7.64 26.43
C LEU A 40 9.72 8.51 25.29
N THR A 41 9.25 9.75 25.18
CA THR A 41 9.77 10.73 24.22
C THR A 41 10.34 11.92 24.97
N VAL A 42 11.40 12.52 24.46
CA VAL A 42 12.04 13.71 25.05
C VAL A 42 11.80 14.89 24.12
N ASP A 43 11.32 16.01 24.66
CA ASP A 43 11.02 17.20 23.87
C ASP A 43 12.29 18.02 23.59
N TYR A 44 12.98 17.67 22.52
CA TYR A 44 14.17 18.39 22.05
C TYR A 44 13.86 19.61 21.17
N ARG A 45 12.62 20.11 21.09
CA ARG A 45 12.28 21.21 20.16
C ARG A 45 13.09 22.48 20.42
N ALA A 46 13.33 22.84 21.69
CA ALA A 46 14.15 24.00 22.03
C ALA A 46 15.63 23.79 21.66
N LEU A 47 16.15 22.58 21.89
CA LEU A 47 17.52 22.21 21.54
C LEU A 47 17.72 22.18 20.02
N ASN A 48 16.80 21.58 19.28
CA ASN A 48 16.86 21.47 17.81
C ASN A 48 16.83 22.84 17.11
N LYS A 49 16.29 23.90 17.74
CA LYS A 49 16.33 25.26 17.19
C LYS A 49 17.72 25.90 17.25
N VAL A 50 18.55 25.49 18.20
CA VAL A 50 19.90 26.07 18.41
C VAL A 50 21.01 25.19 17.85
N THR A 51 20.70 23.93 17.53
CA THR A 51 21.63 22.99 16.89
C THR A 51 21.63 23.21 15.36
N PRO A 52 22.76 23.57 14.74
CA PRO A 52 22.86 23.64 13.29
C PRO A 52 22.56 22.27 12.66
N PRO A 53 21.81 22.20 11.53
CA PRO A 53 21.55 20.94 10.86
C PRO A 53 22.86 20.34 10.36
N LEU A 54 23.13 19.08 10.74
CA LEU A 54 24.23 18.30 10.18
C LEU A 54 23.76 17.77 8.82
N SER A 55 24.30 18.31 7.73
CA SER A 55 24.05 17.74 6.40
C SER A 55 24.93 16.50 6.24
N ALA A 56 24.35 15.31 6.44
CA ALA A 56 25.01 14.09 5.97
C ALA A 56 25.07 14.13 4.45
N ALA A 57 26.20 13.72 3.86
CA ALA A 57 26.26 13.42 2.43
C ALA A 57 25.44 12.14 2.22
N VAL A 58 24.15 12.31 1.98
CA VAL A 58 23.25 11.22 1.61
C VAL A 58 23.46 10.98 0.11
N PRO A 59 23.87 9.77 -0.31
CA PRO A 59 24.00 9.45 -1.73
C PRO A 59 22.69 9.74 -2.46
N ASP A 60 22.80 10.21 -3.70
CA ASP A 60 21.61 10.45 -4.51
C ASP A 60 20.88 9.11 -4.75
N MET A 61 19.56 9.15 -4.70
CA MET A 61 18.71 7.97 -4.86
C MET A 61 19.00 7.28 -6.20
N LEU A 62 19.26 8.07 -7.25
CA LEU A 62 19.59 7.56 -8.58
C LEU A 62 20.96 6.88 -8.61
N GLU A 63 21.93 7.41 -7.87
CA GLU A 63 23.28 6.83 -7.77
C GLU A 63 23.24 5.49 -7.04
N LEU A 64 22.44 5.39 -5.97
CA LEU A 64 22.18 4.12 -5.28
C LEU A 64 21.49 3.10 -6.18
N GLN A 65 20.51 3.54 -6.97
CA GLN A 65 19.80 2.67 -7.88
C GLN A 65 20.71 2.13 -8.99
N TYR A 66 21.54 2.98 -9.57
CA TYR A 66 22.53 2.59 -10.58
C TYR A 66 23.58 1.61 -10.03
N GLU A 67 24.10 1.85 -8.82
CA GLU A 67 25.04 0.94 -8.15
C GLU A 67 24.42 -0.43 -7.85
N LEU A 68 23.13 -0.47 -7.48
CA LEU A 68 22.41 -1.72 -7.26
C LEU A 68 22.21 -2.49 -8.57
N GLU A 69 21.76 -1.81 -9.63
CA GLU A 69 21.53 -2.42 -10.95
C GLU A 69 22.83 -2.93 -11.58
N SER A 70 23.90 -2.14 -11.52
CA SER A 70 25.22 -2.51 -12.05
C SER A 70 25.85 -3.68 -11.30
N LYS A 71 25.63 -3.79 -9.98
CA LYS A 71 26.08 -4.95 -9.21
C LYS A 71 25.21 -6.17 -9.47
N ALA A 72 23.89 -6.04 -9.55
CA ALA A 72 22.98 -7.15 -9.85
C ALA A 72 23.30 -7.82 -11.19
N ALA A 73 23.60 -7.03 -12.23
CA ALA A 73 24.01 -7.53 -13.54
C ALA A 73 25.29 -8.38 -13.51
N LYS A 74 26.16 -8.15 -12.52
CA LYS A 74 27.42 -8.89 -12.35
C LYS A 74 27.25 -10.24 -11.64
N TRP A 75 26.13 -10.45 -10.94
CA TRP A 75 25.85 -11.69 -10.20
C TRP A 75 25.16 -12.76 -11.05
N THR A 76 24.59 -12.38 -12.20
CA THR A 76 23.87 -13.29 -13.09
C THR A 76 24.76 -14.11 -14.02
N GLU A 77 26.04 -13.77 -14.18
CA GLU A 77 26.94 -14.48 -15.12
C GLU A 77 27.82 -15.57 -14.48
N ASP A 78 27.91 -15.66 -13.15
CA ASP A 78 28.80 -16.64 -12.55
C ASP A 78 28.32 -17.10 -11.17
N ARG A 79 27.49 -18.16 -11.15
CA ARG A 79 27.49 -19.25 -10.15
C ARG A 79 26.29 -20.18 -10.31
N SER A 80 26.55 -21.46 -10.55
CA SER A 80 25.60 -22.52 -10.26
C SER A 80 25.27 -22.52 -8.76
N ARG A 81 23.97 -22.49 -8.45
CA ARG A 81 23.43 -22.43 -7.08
C ARG A 81 23.75 -23.73 -6.33
N GLY A 82 24.56 -23.63 -5.26
CA GLY A 82 24.83 -24.76 -4.36
C GLY A 82 23.65 -25.13 -3.48
N ASP A 83 23.68 -26.32 -2.89
CA ASP A 83 22.58 -26.95 -2.13
C ASP A 83 22.43 -26.45 -0.68
N GLY A 84 22.76 -25.19 -0.40
CA GLY A 84 22.86 -24.64 0.96
C GLY A 84 22.02 -23.39 1.21
N GLY A 85 20.78 -23.56 1.69
CA GLY A 85 20.05 -22.60 2.54
C GLY A 85 19.20 -21.48 1.89
N PHE A 86 18.07 -21.17 2.56
CA PHE A 86 17.14 -20.02 2.44
C PHE A 86 16.37 -19.75 1.12
N GLY A 87 16.44 -20.62 0.11
CA GLY A 87 15.56 -20.52 -1.06
C GLY A 87 14.13 -21.01 -0.78
N SER A 88 13.12 -20.28 -1.25
CA SER A 88 11.73 -20.77 -1.25
C SER A 88 11.65 -22.07 -2.06
N THR A 89 11.20 -23.16 -1.44
CA THR A 89 11.09 -24.51 -2.02
C THR A 89 9.89 -24.68 -2.96
N GLY A 90 9.27 -23.58 -3.40
CA GLY A 90 8.18 -23.60 -4.36
C GLY A 90 8.69 -23.80 -5.80
N PRO A 91 7.94 -24.52 -6.67
CA PRO A 91 8.23 -24.55 -8.09
C PRO A 91 8.30 -23.11 -8.64
N PRO A 92 9.21 -22.81 -9.59
CA PRO A 92 9.34 -21.48 -10.17
C PRO A 92 8.00 -21.07 -10.79
N GLN A 93 7.33 -20.11 -10.16
CA GLN A 93 6.12 -19.50 -10.70
C GLN A 93 6.53 -18.24 -11.42
N VAL A 94 6.40 -18.24 -12.75
CA VAL A 94 6.50 -17.02 -13.54
C VAL A 94 5.24 -16.20 -13.26
N ARG A 95 5.42 -15.06 -12.58
CA ARG A 95 4.36 -14.06 -12.38
C ARG A 95 4.86 -12.77 -13.00
N TRP A 96 3.99 -12.09 -13.75
CA TRP A 96 4.33 -10.79 -14.30
C TRP A 96 4.47 -9.78 -13.17
N THR A 97 5.68 -9.30 -12.93
CA THR A 97 5.91 -8.08 -12.14
C THR A 97 5.69 -6.90 -13.08
N ALA A 98 4.58 -6.18 -12.90
CA ALA A 98 4.46 -4.85 -13.50
C ALA A 98 5.36 -3.92 -12.69
N VAL A 99 6.49 -3.51 -13.27
CA VAL A 99 7.32 -2.45 -12.70
C VAL A 99 6.44 -1.21 -12.63
N LEU A 100 6.22 -0.70 -11.42
CA LEU A 100 5.56 0.59 -11.21
C LEU A 100 6.48 1.69 -11.76
N THR A 101 6.38 1.96 -13.06
CA THR A 101 7.04 3.11 -13.69
C THR A 101 6.34 4.41 -13.25
N LYS A 102 6.80 5.58 -13.73
CA LYS A 102 6.12 6.86 -13.49
C LYS A 102 4.67 6.91 -14.02
N ASP A 103 4.26 5.93 -14.82
CA ASP A 103 2.92 5.84 -15.39
C ASP A 103 1.93 5.23 -14.38
N ARG A 104 0.68 5.70 -14.42
CA ARG A 104 -0.37 5.16 -13.56
C ARG A 104 -0.64 3.69 -13.93
N PRO A 105 -0.65 2.76 -12.95
CA PRO A 105 -0.83 1.34 -13.23
C PRO A 105 -2.28 1.06 -13.61
N GLU A 106 -2.60 1.12 -14.91
CA GLU A 106 -3.96 0.92 -15.43
C GLU A 106 -4.09 -0.39 -16.22
N THR A 107 -5.18 -1.12 -15.99
CA THR A 107 -5.48 -2.37 -16.69
C THR A 107 -6.84 -2.29 -17.38
N LEU A 108 -6.89 -2.75 -18.63
CA LEU A 108 -8.12 -2.95 -19.39
C LEU A 108 -8.70 -4.31 -19.03
N CYS A 109 -9.90 -4.33 -18.46
CA CYS A 109 -10.57 -5.55 -18.02
C CYS A 109 -11.86 -5.77 -18.79
N THR A 110 -12.20 -7.05 -19.00
CA THR A 110 -13.51 -7.46 -19.50
C THR A 110 -14.44 -7.60 -18.32
N VAL A 111 -15.59 -6.93 -18.39
CA VAL A 111 -16.58 -6.86 -17.32
C VAL A 111 -17.86 -7.47 -17.87
N SER A 112 -18.33 -8.56 -17.28
CA SER A 112 -19.49 -9.31 -17.77
C SER A 112 -20.53 -9.53 -16.68
N MET A 113 -21.79 -9.59 -17.11
CA MET A 113 -22.92 -9.85 -16.24
C MET A 113 -23.87 -10.85 -16.90
N VAL A 114 -24.18 -11.90 -16.17
CA VAL A 114 -25.02 -13.00 -16.68
C VAL A 114 -26.44 -12.49 -16.90
N GLY A 115 -27.01 -12.77 -18.08
CA GLY A 115 -28.37 -12.38 -18.44
C GLY A 115 -28.54 -10.89 -18.77
N ALA A 116 -27.45 -10.15 -18.91
CA ALA A 116 -27.47 -8.73 -19.23
C ALA A 116 -27.33 -8.46 -20.73
N THR A 117 -27.76 -7.26 -21.15
CA THR A 117 -27.51 -6.74 -22.50
C THR A 117 -26.90 -5.34 -22.39
N PRO A 118 -25.66 -5.11 -22.85
CA PRO A 118 -24.72 -6.11 -23.36
C PRO A 118 -24.32 -7.12 -22.27
N SER A 119 -23.92 -8.33 -22.68
CA SER A 119 -23.44 -9.37 -21.76
C SER A 119 -22.04 -9.08 -21.22
N GLU A 120 -21.27 -8.29 -21.97
CA GLU A 120 -19.92 -7.86 -21.60
C GLU A 120 -19.63 -6.43 -22.06
N ILE A 121 -18.73 -5.77 -21.35
CA ILE A 121 -18.14 -4.47 -21.68
C ILE A 121 -16.66 -4.49 -21.35
N HIS A 122 -15.91 -3.52 -21.86
CA HIS A 122 -14.49 -3.37 -21.58
C HIS A 122 -14.24 -2.07 -20.83
N LEU A 123 -13.66 -2.15 -19.63
CA LEU A 123 -13.39 -1.00 -18.79
C LEU A 123 -11.89 -0.91 -18.50
N ARG A 124 -11.31 0.28 -18.69
CA ARG A 124 -9.96 0.61 -18.21
C ARG A 124 -10.08 1.21 -16.82
N GLY A 125 -9.24 0.76 -15.90
CA GLY A 125 -9.22 1.27 -14.52
C GLY A 125 -7.83 1.21 -13.90
N LEU A 126 -7.64 2.06 -12.90
CA LEU A 126 -6.42 2.12 -12.10
C LEU A 126 -6.38 0.95 -11.11
N LEU A 127 -5.22 0.30 -10.99
CA LEU A 127 -4.95 -0.67 -9.93
C LEU A 127 -4.69 0.12 -8.64
N ASP A 128 -5.65 0.12 -7.72
CA ASP A 128 -5.60 0.90 -6.49
C ASP A 128 -5.58 -0.02 -5.26
N THR A 129 -4.38 -0.29 -4.74
CA THR A 129 -4.19 -1.09 -3.53
C THR A 129 -4.65 -0.37 -2.25
N GLY A 130 -4.81 0.96 -2.30
CA GLY A 130 -5.33 1.79 -1.22
C GLY A 130 -6.85 1.70 -1.08
N ALA A 131 -7.56 1.30 -2.13
CA ALA A 131 -9.01 1.14 -2.12
C ALA A 131 -9.44 -0.27 -1.69
N ASP A 132 -10.29 -0.35 -0.66
CA ASP A 132 -10.83 -1.61 -0.16
C ASP A 132 -11.79 -2.27 -1.17
N VAL A 133 -12.52 -1.44 -1.91
CA VAL A 133 -13.57 -1.83 -2.84
C VAL A 133 -13.33 -1.22 -4.21
N SER A 134 -13.74 -1.95 -5.26
CA SER A 134 -13.71 -1.44 -6.62
C SER A 134 -14.85 -0.46 -6.85
N ILE A 135 -14.53 0.63 -7.55
CA ILE A 135 -15.47 1.71 -7.86
C ILE A 135 -15.46 1.95 -9.37
N LEU A 136 -16.63 1.87 -9.98
CA LEU A 136 -16.81 2.07 -11.42
C LEU A 136 -17.46 3.42 -11.71
N SER A 137 -17.09 3.99 -12.83
CA SER A 137 -17.65 5.23 -13.33
C SER A 137 -19.09 5.00 -13.80
N LEU A 138 -20.02 5.79 -13.26
CA LEU A 138 -21.41 5.80 -13.67
C LEU A 138 -21.58 6.08 -15.17
N ALA A 139 -20.71 6.90 -15.76
CA ALA A 139 -20.74 7.21 -17.19
C ALA A 139 -20.34 6.01 -18.07
N ALA A 140 -19.58 5.07 -17.54
CA ALA A 140 -19.14 3.86 -18.24
C ALA A 140 -20.02 2.65 -17.94
N TRP A 141 -20.99 2.77 -17.02
CA TRP A 141 -21.87 1.70 -16.62
C TRP A 141 -23.04 1.56 -17.60
N PRO A 142 -23.36 0.34 -18.10
CA PRO A 142 -24.47 0.16 -19.02
C PRO A 142 -25.81 0.49 -18.34
N PRO A 143 -26.69 1.30 -18.96
CA PRO A 143 -27.95 1.70 -18.34
C PRO A 143 -28.93 0.52 -18.15
N GLN A 144 -28.76 -0.56 -18.89
CA GLN A 144 -29.56 -1.79 -18.73
C GLN A 144 -29.10 -2.63 -17.53
N TRP A 145 -27.91 -2.36 -17.00
CA TRP A 145 -27.38 -3.11 -15.87
C TRP A 145 -27.95 -2.54 -14.57
N PRO A 146 -28.74 -3.32 -13.81
CA PRO A 146 -29.56 -2.77 -12.74
C PRO A 146 -28.72 -2.32 -11.54
N LEU A 147 -29.07 -1.14 -11.03
CA LEU A 147 -28.42 -0.48 -9.89
C LEU A 147 -29.43 -0.24 -8.77
N THR A 148 -28.95 -0.30 -7.53
CA THR A 148 -29.68 0.14 -6.33
C THR A 148 -28.90 1.24 -5.64
N LEU A 149 -29.61 2.24 -5.08
CA LEU A 149 -28.97 3.31 -4.32
C LEU A 149 -28.26 2.72 -3.09
N ALA A 150 -26.97 3.04 -2.94
CA ALA A 150 -26.18 2.64 -1.79
C ALA A 150 -26.65 3.43 -0.55
N GLN A 151 -26.88 2.73 0.56
CA GLN A 151 -27.19 3.39 1.85
C GLN A 151 -25.94 4.01 2.49
N THR A 152 -24.75 3.58 2.06
CA THR A 152 -23.45 3.98 2.60
C THR A 152 -22.78 4.99 1.68
N SER A 153 -22.25 6.07 2.25
CA SER A 153 -21.42 7.02 1.52
C SER A 153 -19.99 6.49 1.37
N ILE A 154 -19.43 6.51 0.17
CA ILE A 154 -18.00 6.22 -0.05
C ILE A 154 -17.17 7.39 0.51
N SER A 155 -16.28 7.09 1.46
CA SER A 155 -15.35 8.08 2.02
C SER A 155 -14.16 8.29 1.08
N GLY A 156 -13.64 9.53 0.96
CA GLY A 156 -12.43 9.84 0.20
C GLY A 156 -12.62 10.43 -1.20
N LEU A 157 -13.86 10.55 -1.70
CA LEU A 157 -14.16 11.08 -3.05
C LEU A 157 -14.38 12.60 -3.14
N GLY A 158 -13.97 13.38 -2.14
CA GLY A 158 -14.04 14.85 -2.19
C GLY A 158 -15.46 15.43 -2.22
N GLY A 159 -16.38 14.87 -1.44
CA GLY A 159 -17.77 15.33 -1.29
C GLY A 159 -18.78 14.19 -1.16
N THR A 160 -20.05 14.49 -0.87
CA THR A 160 -21.15 13.51 -0.88
C THR A 160 -21.67 13.34 -2.31
N LYS A 161 -21.11 12.39 -3.06
CA LYS A 161 -21.65 11.96 -4.35
C LYS A 161 -22.63 10.81 -4.14
N GLN A 162 -23.69 10.76 -4.96
CA GLN A 162 -24.58 9.61 -4.97
C GLN A 162 -23.81 8.36 -5.39
N CYS A 163 -24.02 7.28 -4.66
CA CYS A 163 -23.40 6.00 -4.91
C CYS A 163 -24.47 4.95 -5.13
N TYR A 164 -24.22 4.08 -6.10
CA TYR A 164 -25.06 2.94 -6.42
C TYR A 164 -24.27 1.66 -6.24
N VAL A 165 -24.95 0.54 -6.10
CA VAL A 165 -24.37 -0.80 -6.12
C VAL A 165 -25.09 -1.61 -7.18
N SER A 166 -24.35 -2.43 -7.93
CA SER A 166 -24.96 -3.39 -8.87
C SER A 166 -25.92 -4.32 -8.13
N GLN A 167 -27.10 -4.56 -8.69
CA GLN A 167 -28.04 -5.54 -8.12
C GLN A 167 -27.55 -6.98 -8.33
N ASN A 168 -26.86 -7.21 -9.44
CA ASN A 168 -26.33 -8.53 -9.79
C ASN A 168 -24.79 -8.54 -9.65
N PRO A 169 -24.20 -9.70 -9.32
CA PRO A 169 -22.76 -9.84 -9.33
C PRO A 169 -22.19 -9.64 -10.73
N VAL A 170 -21.03 -9.02 -10.80
CA VAL A 170 -20.29 -8.74 -12.01
C VAL A 170 -18.98 -9.50 -12.01
N ALA A 171 -18.68 -10.19 -13.10
CA ALA A 171 -17.39 -10.83 -13.32
C ALA A 171 -16.43 -9.85 -13.99
N ILE A 172 -15.28 -9.61 -13.36
CA ILE A 172 -14.21 -8.75 -13.87
C ILE A 172 -13.01 -9.63 -14.17
N THR A 173 -12.73 -9.78 -15.45
CA THR A 173 -11.65 -10.61 -15.98
C THR A 173 -10.51 -9.73 -16.47
N ASN A 174 -9.31 -9.97 -15.95
CA ASN A 174 -8.11 -9.29 -16.43
C ASN A 174 -7.60 -9.90 -17.75
N PRO A 175 -6.63 -9.27 -18.44
CA PRO A 175 -6.04 -9.81 -19.67
C PRO A 175 -5.38 -11.19 -19.50
N GLU A 176 -5.00 -11.57 -18.28
CA GLU A 176 -4.41 -12.88 -17.96
C GLU A 176 -5.48 -13.98 -17.78
N GLY A 177 -6.77 -13.64 -17.88
CA GLY A 177 -7.89 -14.58 -17.72
C GLY A 177 -8.31 -14.81 -16.27
N GLN A 178 -7.68 -14.15 -15.30
CA GLN A 178 -8.08 -14.21 -13.90
C GLN A 178 -9.35 -13.41 -13.69
N THR A 179 -10.30 -13.97 -12.93
CA THR A 179 -11.64 -13.40 -12.79
C THR A 179 -12.00 -13.19 -11.32
N ALA A 180 -12.52 -12.00 -11.01
CA ALA A 180 -13.12 -11.66 -9.73
C ALA A 180 -14.63 -11.49 -9.90
N ILE A 181 -15.44 -12.00 -8.97
CA ILE A 181 -16.90 -11.79 -8.98
C ILE A 181 -17.24 -10.90 -7.80
N ILE A 182 -17.75 -9.70 -8.08
CA ILE A 182 -18.02 -8.68 -7.06
C ILE A 182 -19.37 -7.98 -7.28
N TRP A 183 -19.83 -7.25 -6.27
CA TRP A 183 -20.91 -6.26 -6.38
C TRP A 183 -20.28 -4.87 -6.40
N PRO A 184 -19.92 -4.34 -7.58
CA PRO A 184 -19.17 -3.10 -7.66
C PRO A 184 -20.03 -1.91 -7.21
N HIS A 185 -19.36 -0.93 -6.61
CA HIS A 185 -19.96 0.38 -6.39
C HIS A 185 -19.84 1.20 -7.68
N VAL A 186 -20.88 1.96 -8.00
CA VAL A 186 -20.96 2.78 -9.21
C VAL A 186 -21.29 4.21 -8.82
N THR A 187 -20.46 5.17 -9.22
CA THR A 187 -20.65 6.59 -8.87
C THR A 187 -19.98 7.51 -9.90
N GLU A 188 -20.22 8.81 -9.80
CA GLU A 188 -19.68 9.83 -10.71
C GLU A 188 -18.19 10.09 -10.46
N ILE A 189 -17.34 9.20 -10.96
CA ILE A 189 -15.88 9.31 -10.92
C ILE A 189 -15.29 9.41 -12.33
N PRO A 190 -14.18 10.15 -12.48
CA PRO A 190 -13.55 10.36 -13.79
C PRO A 190 -12.85 9.10 -14.34
N GLN A 191 -12.52 8.13 -13.48
CA GLN A 191 -11.76 6.93 -13.84
C GLN A 191 -12.20 5.76 -12.96
N ASN A 192 -12.29 4.55 -13.52
CA ASN A 192 -12.58 3.33 -12.76
C ASN A 192 -11.39 2.96 -11.85
N LEU A 193 -11.69 2.37 -10.70
CA LEU A 193 -10.71 1.91 -9.72
C LEU A 193 -10.92 0.41 -9.46
N TRP A 194 -9.86 -0.37 -9.67
CA TRP A 194 -9.78 -1.77 -9.28
C TRP A 194 -9.19 -1.85 -7.87
N GLY A 195 -10.07 -2.03 -6.89
CA GLY A 195 -9.72 -2.14 -5.47
C GLY A 195 -9.30 -3.54 -5.07
N ARG A 196 -9.01 -3.71 -3.78
CA ARG A 196 -8.50 -4.98 -3.23
C ARG A 196 -9.45 -6.16 -3.38
N ASP A 197 -10.75 -5.92 -3.41
CA ASP A 197 -11.77 -6.95 -3.71
C ASP A 197 -11.54 -7.66 -5.05
N VAL A 198 -11.02 -6.95 -6.06
CA VAL A 198 -10.65 -7.49 -7.36
C VAL A 198 -9.18 -7.94 -7.38
N LEU A 199 -8.27 -7.09 -6.90
CA LEU A 199 -6.82 -7.36 -6.96
C LEU A 199 -6.42 -8.62 -6.17
N ALA A 200 -7.08 -8.88 -5.03
CA ALA A 200 -6.81 -10.07 -4.23
C ALA A 200 -7.24 -11.36 -4.95
N ALA A 201 -8.36 -11.32 -5.68
CA ALA A 201 -8.85 -12.45 -6.46
C ALA A 201 -7.93 -12.76 -7.66
N TRP A 202 -7.32 -11.74 -8.25
CA TRP A 202 -6.26 -11.90 -9.26
C TRP A 202 -4.90 -12.33 -8.66
N GLY A 203 -4.80 -12.45 -7.34
CA GLY A 203 -3.55 -12.83 -6.69
C GLY A 203 -2.43 -11.80 -6.87
N VAL A 204 -2.80 -10.53 -7.12
CA VAL A 204 -1.88 -9.40 -7.17
C VAL A 204 -1.26 -9.24 -5.79
N ARG A 205 0.07 -9.25 -5.72
CA ARG A 205 0.83 -9.01 -4.51
C ARG A 205 1.78 -7.86 -4.75
N LEU A 206 1.87 -6.95 -3.80
CA LEU A 206 2.96 -5.99 -3.76
C LEU A 206 4.22 -6.78 -3.39
N GLY A 207 5.07 -7.00 -4.37
CA GLY A 207 6.43 -7.51 -4.20
C GLY A 207 7.40 -6.41 -4.55
N THR A 208 8.47 -6.29 -3.78
CA THR A 208 9.70 -5.65 -4.23
C THR A 208 10.56 -6.75 -4.84
N ASP A 209 11.04 -6.56 -6.07
CA ASP A 209 11.99 -7.49 -6.67
C ASP A 209 13.27 -7.50 -5.80
N PHE A 210 13.56 -8.65 -5.17
CA PHE A 210 14.79 -8.90 -4.42
C PHE A 210 15.47 -10.15 -4.97
#